data_AF-A0A554JZ49-F1
#
_entry.id   AF-A0A554JZ49-F1
#
_cell.length_a   1.000
_cell.length_b   1.000
_cell.length_c   1.000
_cell.angle_alpha   90.00
_cell.angle_beta   90.00
_cell.angle_gamma   90.00
#
_symmetry.space_group_name_H-M   'P 1'
#
loop_
_entity.id
_entity.type
_entity.pdbx_description
1 polymer ?
#
loop_
_entity_poly.entity_id
_entity_poly.type
_entity_poly.pdbx_seq_one_letter_code
_entity_poly.pdbx_strand_id
1 'polypeptide(L)'
;MLGNMINIILTNNNMRARIYMVIITLIGAGVFFIAGGLVSILKAQENEGTALPQCGEYTSSTAVPAGYAAAYNPFNPTEALLTRVLCTTSLMSLRAGRQNTVGATWPITYTYSRGYVYRDGGPWQSITLAPRGISTKVEEWINGAGEHNESILSTDAGKTIYFVAYTCQWINNAWKCGCRDATCAGSTGNLWQLQKVTVPGGSSGCTSDTQCQSMEVCTSAGTCQQVQCKATSDCTQKTGKRIVCKFNSCYNTCLDTFTRKEGCSCSDVGSISQCSVGAVNSTLICGSNNICVQQ
;
A
#
# COMPACT_ATOMS: atom_id res chain seq x y z
N MET A 1 56.51 -29.69 39.64
CA MET A 1 56.46 -30.78 38.63
C MET A 1 55.48 -30.55 37.47
N LEU A 2 54.75 -29.42 37.36
CA LEU A 2 53.92 -29.12 36.17
C LEU A 2 54.64 -28.32 35.06
N GLY A 3 55.78 -27.70 35.33
CA GLY A 3 56.49 -26.84 34.36
C GLY A 3 57.23 -27.59 33.24
N ASN A 4 57.50 -28.90 33.40
CA ASN A 4 58.27 -29.68 32.42
C ASN A 4 57.40 -30.51 31.46
N MET A 5 56.07 -30.54 31.63
CA MET A 5 55.18 -31.23 30.70
C MET A 5 54.77 -30.37 29.48
N ILE A 6 54.92 -29.04 29.55
CA ILE A 6 54.54 -28.15 28.44
C ILE A 6 55.62 -28.10 27.34
N ASN A 7 56.89 -28.35 27.68
CA ASN A 7 57.99 -28.26 26.70
C ASN A 7 58.12 -29.49 25.78
N ILE A 8 57.55 -30.64 26.13
CA ILE A 8 57.60 -31.86 25.30
C ILE A 8 56.57 -31.83 24.15
N ILE A 9 55.53 -31.00 24.25
CA ILE A 9 54.47 -30.93 23.23
C ILE A 9 54.88 -30.01 22.05
N LEU A 10 55.91 -29.16 22.21
CA LEU A 10 56.27 -28.13 21.23
C LEU A 10 57.36 -28.52 20.22
N THR A 11 57.97 -29.70 20.29
CA THR A 11 59.05 -30.13 19.36
C THR A 11 58.60 -31.11 18.27
N ASN A 12 57.37 -31.60 18.30
CA ASN A 12 56.85 -32.51 17.27
C ASN A 12 56.03 -31.73 16.22
N ASN A 13 56.64 -31.50 15.05
CA ASN A 13 56.04 -30.75 13.95
C ASN A 13 54.68 -31.31 13.49
N ASN A 14 54.44 -32.62 13.66
CA ASN A 14 53.16 -33.25 13.33
C ASN A 14 52.03 -32.94 14.34
N MET A 15 52.35 -32.63 15.60
CA MET A 15 51.33 -32.21 16.57
C MET A 15 50.99 -30.72 16.46
N ARG A 16 51.95 -29.86 16.11
CA ARG A 16 51.68 -28.45 15.83
C ARG A 16 50.67 -28.28 14.69
N ALA A 17 50.85 -29.00 13.58
CA ALA A 17 49.92 -28.94 12.44
C ALA A 17 48.49 -29.37 12.80
N ARG A 18 48.33 -30.38 13.68
CA ARG A 18 47.02 -30.85 14.14
C ARG A 18 46.35 -29.85 15.11
N ILE A 19 47.11 -29.21 15.97
CA ILE A 19 46.59 -28.16 16.87
C ILE A 19 46.19 -26.90 16.07
N TYR A 20 47.00 -26.49 15.08
CA TYR A 20 46.63 -25.37 14.20
C TYR A 20 45.39 -25.66 13.35
N MET A 21 45.24 -26.89 12.82
CA MET A 21 44.02 -27.30 12.14
C MET A 21 42.79 -27.18 13.05
N VAL A 22 42.84 -27.73 14.27
CA VAL A 22 41.70 -27.68 15.21
C VAL A 22 41.35 -26.24 15.62
N ILE A 23 42.35 -25.37 15.81
CA ILE A 23 42.13 -23.95 16.13
C ILE A 23 41.53 -23.20 14.92
N ILE A 24 41.97 -23.48 13.69
CA ILE A 24 41.40 -22.89 12.47
C ILE A 24 39.95 -23.36 12.25
N THR A 25 39.62 -24.63 12.52
CA THR A 25 38.23 -25.10 12.43
C THR A 25 37.34 -24.51 13.52
N LEU A 26 37.86 -24.28 14.73
CA LEU A 26 37.11 -23.64 15.82
C LEU A 26 36.90 -22.13 15.58
N ILE A 27 37.88 -21.42 15.01
CA ILE A 27 37.72 -20.01 14.60
C ILE A 27 36.79 -19.90 13.38
N GLY A 28 36.86 -20.83 12.43
CA GLY A 28 35.92 -20.91 11.30
C GLY A 28 34.47 -21.15 11.72
N ALA A 29 34.23 -22.04 12.68
CA ALA A 29 32.90 -22.27 13.22
C ALA A 29 32.41 -21.09 14.10
N GLY A 30 33.29 -20.46 14.87
CA GLY A 30 32.95 -19.31 15.72
C GLY A 30 32.58 -18.04 14.94
N VAL A 31 33.23 -17.78 13.81
CA VAL A 31 32.94 -16.60 12.97
C VAL A 31 31.62 -16.76 12.20
N PHE A 32 31.20 -17.99 11.90
CA PHE A 32 29.89 -18.25 11.27
C PHE A 32 28.70 -18.06 12.22
N PHE A 33 28.88 -18.19 13.54
CA PHE A 33 27.79 -17.94 14.51
C PHE A 33 27.63 -16.47 14.91
N ILE A 34 28.66 -15.62 14.75
CA ILE A 34 28.56 -14.18 15.08
C ILE A 34 28.15 -13.35 13.85
N ALA A 35 28.34 -13.86 12.63
CA ALA A 35 27.78 -13.26 11.40
C ALA A 35 26.35 -13.74 11.08
N GLY A 36 25.88 -14.86 11.68
CA GLY A 36 24.54 -15.40 11.47
C GLY A 36 23.45 -14.87 12.41
N GLY A 37 23.83 -14.12 13.45
CA GLY A 37 22.91 -13.69 14.53
C GLY A 37 22.27 -12.31 14.37
N LEU A 38 22.62 -11.53 13.34
CA LEU A 38 22.19 -10.13 13.20
C LEU A 38 21.57 -9.78 11.83
N VAL A 39 21.27 -10.78 10.99
CA VAL A 39 20.43 -10.59 9.79
C VAL A 39 19.00 -11.06 10.08
N SER A 40 18.49 -10.68 11.24
CA SER A 40 17.08 -10.87 11.59
C SER A 40 16.42 -9.50 11.71
N ILE A 41 15.48 -9.26 10.79
CA ILE A 41 14.38 -8.30 10.88
C ILE A 41 14.75 -6.85 10.51
N LEU A 42 15.19 -6.64 9.27
CA LEU A 42 14.55 -5.58 8.46
C LEU A 42 13.41 -6.23 7.69
N LYS A 43 12.32 -6.57 8.39
CA LYS A 43 11.02 -6.57 7.73
C LYS A 43 10.83 -5.10 7.36
N ALA A 44 11.10 -4.76 6.11
CA ALA A 44 10.57 -3.54 5.52
C ALA A 44 9.05 -3.69 5.61
N GLN A 45 8.50 -3.31 6.76
CA GLN A 45 7.10 -2.97 6.88
C GLN A 45 6.98 -1.78 5.94
N GLU A 46 6.51 -2.05 4.70
CA GLU A 46 6.06 -0.98 3.82
C GLU A 46 5.08 -0.19 4.69
N ASN A 47 5.51 0.98 5.16
CA ASN A 47 4.58 2.04 5.51
C ASN A 47 3.85 2.30 4.19
N GLU A 48 2.80 1.52 3.92
CA GLU A 48 1.77 1.90 3.00
C GLU A 48 1.22 3.19 3.59
N GLY A 49 1.82 4.32 3.20
CA GLY A 49 1.33 5.64 3.55
C GLY A 49 -0.16 5.62 3.30
N THR A 50 -0.94 5.89 4.35
CA THR A 50 -2.42 5.84 4.39
C THR A 50 -3.01 4.95 3.29
N ALA A 51 -3.06 3.63 3.53
CA ALA A 51 -3.54 2.63 2.58
C ALA A 51 -4.77 3.17 1.83
N LEU A 52 -4.58 3.46 0.54
CA LEU A 52 -5.64 4.00 -0.31
C LEU A 52 -6.81 3.01 -0.32
N PRO A 53 -8.06 3.46 -0.13
CA PRO A 53 -9.19 2.55 -0.12
C PRO A 53 -9.32 1.86 -1.49
N GLN A 54 -9.61 0.56 -1.47
CA GLN A 54 -9.90 -0.18 -2.67
C GLN A 54 -11.24 0.27 -3.25
N CYS A 55 -11.23 0.73 -4.49
CA CYS A 55 -12.43 1.14 -5.24
C CYS A 55 -12.72 0.21 -6.43
N GLY A 56 -11.82 -0.73 -6.72
CA GLY A 56 -12.08 -1.79 -7.68
C GLY A 56 -13.20 -2.72 -7.22
N GLU A 57 -14.20 -2.92 -8.07
CA GLU A 57 -15.42 -3.68 -7.79
C GLU A 57 -15.29 -5.18 -8.05
N TYR A 58 -14.43 -5.59 -8.99
CA TYR A 58 -14.28 -7.00 -9.34
C TYR A 58 -13.43 -7.72 -8.30
N THR A 59 -14.05 -8.69 -7.63
CA THR A 59 -13.46 -9.53 -6.58
C THR A 59 -13.64 -11.01 -6.90
N SER A 60 -13.14 -11.90 -6.03
CA SER A 60 -13.35 -13.35 -6.15
C SER A 60 -14.81 -13.78 -6.05
N SER A 61 -15.71 -12.93 -5.53
CA SER A 61 -17.16 -13.18 -5.52
C SER A 61 -17.87 -12.68 -6.78
N THR A 62 -17.18 -11.95 -7.67
CA THR A 62 -17.78 -11.41 -8.89
C THR A 62 -17.51 -12.34 -10.07
N ALA A 63 -18.54 -12.63 -10.87
CA ALA A 63 -18.37 -13.40 -12.09
C ALA A 63 -17.44 -12.67 -13.08
N VAL A 64 -16.45 -13.37 -13.62
CA VAL A 64 -15.48 -12.80 -14.57
C VAL A 64 -16.15 -12.54 -15.92
N PRO A 65 -16.18 -11.29 -16.43
CA PRO A 65 -16.77 -10.96 -17.72
C PRO A 65 -16.18 -11.78 -18.88
N ALA A 66 -17.00 -12.06 -19.89
CA ALA A 66 -16.57 -12.82 -21.06
C ALA A 66 -15.45 -12.08 -21.82
N GLY A 67 -14.42 -12.82 -22.26
CA GLY A 67 -13.26 -12.27 -22.96
C GLY A 67 -12.15 -11.73 -22.06
N TYR A 68 -12.30 -11.81 -20.73
CA TYR A 68 -11.33 -11.29 -19.77
C TYR A 68 -10.89 -12.35 -18.75
N ALA A 69 -9.72 -12.10 -18.14
CA ALA A 69 -9.21 -12.84 -17.01
C ALA A 69 -9.73 -12.27 -15.69
N ALA A 70 -9.64 -13.07 -14.63
CA ALA A 70 -10.05 -12.67 -13.29
C ALA A 70 -9.14 -11.56 -12.75
N ALA A 71 -9.71 -10.56 -12.06
CA ALA A 71 -8.94 -9.59 -11.29
C ALA A 71 -8.22 -10.22 -10.07
N TYR A 72 -8.57 -11.45 -9.70
CA TYR A 72 -8.07 -12.18 -8.54
C TYR A 72 -7.28 -13.41 -8.98
N ASN A 73 -6.56 -14.03 -8.04
CA ASN A 73 -5.88 -15.29 -8.31
C ASN A 73 -6.88 -16.46 -8.32
N PRO A 74 -7.15 -17.11 -9.45
CA PRO A 74 -8.12 -18.20 -9.49
C PRO A 74 -7.59 -19.52 -8.90
N PHE A 75 -6.28 -19.65 -8.68
CA PHE A 75 -5.64 -20.85 -8.12
C PHE A 75 -5.69 -20.88 -6.60
N ASN A 76 -5.94 -19.74 -5.97
CA ASN A 76 -6.15 -19.65 -4.54
C ASN A 76 -7.09 -18.47 -4.24
N PRO A 77 -8.39 -18.72 -4.03
CA PRO A 77 -9.39 -17.68 -3.88
C PRO A 77 -9.31 -16.92 -2.55
N THR A 78 -8.51 -17.43 -1.59
CA THR A 78 -8.19 -16.70 -0.34
C THR A 78 -7.15 -15.60 -0.56
N GLU A 79 -6.56 -15.52 -1.75
CA GLU A 79 -5.52 -14.57 -2.09
C GLU A 79 -6.06 -13.21 -2.54
N ALA A 80 -5.18 -12.21 -2.42
CA ALA A 80 -5.45 -10.85 -2.86
C ALA A 80 -5.67 -10.77 -4.38
N LEU A 81 -6.31 -9.67 -4.78
CA LEU A 81 -6.46 -9.28 -6.18
C LEU A 81 -5.10 -9.20 -6.89
N LEU A 82 -5.00 -9.85 -8.05
CA LEU A 82 -3.89 -9.69 -9.01
C LEU A 82 -3.99 -8.38 -9.79
N THR A 83 -5.18 -7.79 -9.88
CA THR A 83 -5.39 -6.46 -10.47
C THR A 83 -6.41 -5.73 -9.61
N ARG A 84 -5.95 -4.66 -8.97
CA ARG A 84 -6.78 -3.84 -8.09
C ARG A 84 -6.61 -2.37 -8.45
N VAL A 85 -7.65 -1.60 -8.19
CA VAL A 85 -7.59 -0.14 -8.28
C VAL A 85 -7.88 0.42 -6.91
N LEU A 86 -7.00 1.32 -6.48
CA LEU A 86 -7.15 2.09 -5.26
C LEU A 86 -7.48 3.52 -5.63
N CYS A 87 -8.38 4.17 -4.89
CA CYS A 87 -8.82 5.52 -5.24
C CYS A 87 -8.57 6.50 -4.10
N THR A 88 -8.18 7.73 -4.46
CA THR A 88 -8.44 8.93 -3.68
C THR A 88 -9.59 9.71 -4.33
N THR A 89 -9.84 10.92 -3.85
CA THR A 89 -10.79 11.85 -4.49
C THR A 89 -10.31 12.37 -5.85
N SER A 90 -9.02 12.25 -6.18
CA SER A 90 -8.44 12.83 -7.41
C SER A 90 -7.58 11.86 -8.23
N LEU A 91 -7.36 10.64 -7.73
CA LEU A 91 -6.44 9.68 -8.33
C LEU A 91 -6.99 8.26 -8.26
N MET A 92 -6.88 7.54 -9.36
CA MET A 92 -7.00 6.08 -9.43
C MET A 92 -5.60 5.48 -9.59
N SER A 93 -5.25 4.54 -8.72
CA SER A 93 -3.99 3.81 -8.76
C SER A 93 -4.25 2.36 -9.13
N LEU A 94 -4.00 2.01 -10.40
CA LEU A 94 -4.01 0.64 -10.87
C LEU A 94 -2.76 -0.07 -10.35
N ARG A 95 -2.95 -1.16 -9.62
CA ARG A 95 -1.87 -2.05 -9.19
C ARG A 95 -2.11 -3.43 -9.78
N ALA A 96 -1.10 -3.94 -10.47
CA ALA A 96 -1.12 -5.24 -11.12
C ALA A 96 0.01 -6.13 -10.60
N GLY A 97 -0.29 -7.41 -10.42
CA GLY A 97 0.62 -8.39 -9.86
C GLY A 97 0.90 -8.18 -8.38
N ARG A 98 1.93 -8.90 -7.91
CA ARG A 98 2.38 -8.86 -6.52
C ARG A 98 3.90 -8.73 -6.50
N GLN A 99 4.44 -8.05 -5.50
CA GLN A 99 5.87 -8.02 -5.26
C GLN A 99 6.41 -9.44 -5.00
N ASN A 100 7.52 -9.75 -5.67
CA ASN A 100 8.27 -10.98 -5.43
C ASN A 100 9.24 -10.72 -4.29
N THR A 101 9.01 -11.38 -3.15
CA THR A 101 9.90 -11.32 -2.00
C THR A 101 10.60 -12.67 -1.84
N VAL A 102 11.92 -12.65 -1.63
CA VAL A 102 12.69 -13.87 -1.36
C VAL A 102 12.14 -14.55 -0.10
N GLY A 103 11.85 -15.86 -0.19
CA GLY A 103 11.30 -16.64 0.91
C GLY A 103 9.79 -16.49 1.12
N ALA A 104 9.09 -15.74 0.26
CA ALA A 104 7.64 -15.73 0.26
C ALA A 104 7.08 -17.09 -0.22
N THR A 105 5.97 -17.54 0.38
CA THR A 105 5.22 -18.75 -0.04
C THR A 105 4.42 -18.57 -1.32
N TRP A 106 4.54 -17.41 -1.96
CA TRP A 106 3.68 -16.98 -3.05
C TRP A 106 4.33 -17.27 -4.40
N PRO A 107 3.54 -17.61 -5.43
CA PRO A 107 4.04 -17.77 -6.78
C PRO A 107 4.79 -16.52 -7.26
N ILE A 108 5.93 -16.73 -7.90
CA ILE A 108 6.65 -15.66 -8.61
C ILE A 108 5.70 -15.05 -9.63
N THR A 109 5.55 -13.73 -9.59
CA THR A 109 4.64 -12.98 -10.44
C THR A 109 5.42 -12.08 -11.40
N TYR A 110 5.03 -12.07 -12.67
CA TYR A 110 5.48 -11.09 -13.65
C TYR A 110 4.29 -10.29 -14.15
N THR A 111 4.50 -8.99 -14.33
CA THR A 111 3.49 -8.05 -14.79
C THR A 111 3.94 -7.44 -16.11
N TYR A 112 3.11 -7.48 -17.14
CA TYR A 112 3.40 -6.81 -18.39
C TYR A 112 3.34 -5.30 -18.19
N SER A 113 4.32 -4.57 -18.71
CA SER A 113 4.50 -3.15 -18.41
C SER A 113 3.48 -2.24 -19.12
N ARG A 114 2.67 -2.81 -20.02
CA ARG A 114 1.57 -2.14 -20.69
C ARG A 114 0.23 -2.64 -20.16
N GLY A 115 -0.68 -1.72 -19.92
CA GLY A 115 -2.09 -1.98 -19.62
C GLY A 115 -2.98 -1.06 -20.45
N TYR A 116 -4.28 -1.10 -20.20
CA TYR A 116 -5.21 -0.19 -20.86
C TYR A 116 -6.26 0.33 -19.88
N VAL A 117 -6.73 1.54 -20.15
CA VAL A 117 -7.87 2.16 -19.48
C VAL A 117 -8.97 2.44 -20.49
N TYR A 118 -10.21 2.15 -20.11
CA TYR A 118 -11.40 2.50 -20.88
C TYR A 118 -12.27 3.41 -20.01
N ARG A 119 -12.62 4.57 -20.55
CA ARG A 119 -13.51 5.54 -19.94
C ARG A 119 -14.84 5.50 -20.69
N ASP A 120 -15.95 5.27 -19.97
CA ASP A 120 -17.30 5.06 -20.49
C ASP A 120 -17.61 5.73 -21.84
N GLY A 121 -17.68 4.92 -22.90
CA GLY A 121 -18.00 5.31 -24.28
C GLY A 121 -16.80 5.72 -25.16
N GLY A 122 -15.59 5.79 -24.60
CA GLY A 122 -14.36 6.06 -25.33
C GLY A 122 -13.66 4.81 -25.87
N PRO A 123 -12.57 4.95 -26.64
CA PRO A 123 -11.72 3.81 -26.99
C PRO A 123 -10.84 3.39 -25.80
N TRP A 124 -10.32 2.16 -25.84
CA TRP A 124 -9.24 1.75 -24.94
C TRP A 124 -7.99 2.59 -25.19
N GLN A 125 -7.41 3.13 -24.12
CA GLN A 125 -6.19 3.93 -24.15
C GLN A 125 -5.07 3.15 -23.47
N SER A 126 -3.89 3.10 -24.10
CA SER A 126 -2.72 2.42 -23.55
C SER A 126 -2.17 3.21 -22.35
N ILE A 127 -1.85 2.50 -21.28
CA ILE A 127 -1.15 3.03 -20.10
C ILE A 127 0.13 2.23 -19.86
N THR A 128 1.11 2.86 -19.22
CA THR A 128 2.38 2.23 -18.85
C THR A 128 2.44 2.06 -17.35
N LEU A 129 2.67 0.82 -16.91
CA LEU A 129 2.90 0.47 -15.51
C LEU A 129 4.39 0.62 -15.20
N ALA A 130 4.69 1.27 -14.08
CA ALA A 130 6.02 1.35 -13.51
C ALA A 130 6.21 0.26 -12.44
N PRO A 131 7.44 -0.24 -12.20
CA PRO A 131 7.70 -1.15 -11.09
C PRO A 131 7.34 -0.53 -9.74
N ARG A 132 6.67 -1.30 -8.88
CA ARG A 132 6.28 -0.87 -7.52
C ARG A 132 7.16 -1.49 -6.45
N GLY A 133 7.62 -0.67 -5.50
CA GLY A 133 8.46 -1.07 -4.37
C GLY A 133 9.76 -1.72 -4.84
N ILE A 134 10.02 -2.97 -4.44
CA ILE A 134 11.25 -3.70 -4.80
C ILE A 134 11.22 -4.35 -6.19
N SER A 135 10.14 -4.19 -6.96
CA SER A 135 10.00 -4.79 -8.29
C SER A 135 10.96 -4.15 -9.29
N THR A 136 11.38 -4.89 -10.31
CA THR A 136 12.29 -4.39 -11.35
C THR A 136 11.71 -4.61 -12.75
N LYS A 137 12.06 -3.74 -13.70
CA LYS A 137 11.64 -3.88 -15.11
C LYS A 137 12.80 -4.40 -15.96
N VAL A 138 12.52 -5.41 -16.79
CA VAL A 138 13.40 -5.92 -17.83
C VAL A 138 12.57 -5.95 -19.12
N GLU A 139 12.95 -5.11 -20.09
CA GLU A 139 12.19 -4.90 -21.32
C GLU A 139 10.72 -4.55 -21.01
N GLU A 140 9.76 -5.32 -21.55
CA GLU A 140 8.33 -5.11 -21.36
C GLU A 140 7.76 -5.81 -20.12
N TRP A 141 8.60 -6.47 -19.31
CA TRP A 141 8.15 -7.25 -18.17
C TRP A 141 8.67 -6.66 -16.86
N ILE A 142 7.78 -6.58 -15.87
CA ILE A 142 8.08 -6.21 -14.50
C ILE A 142 8.15 -7.51 -13.69
N ASN A 143 9.31 -7.78 -13.11
CA ASN A 143 9.50 -8.84 -12.11
C ASN A 143 8.87 -8.38 -10.79
N GLY A 144 7.61 -8.77 -10.57
CA GLY A 144 6.81 -8.38 -9.42
C GLY A 144 5.58 -7.54 -9.79
N ALA A 145 5.30 -6.53 -8.96
CA ALA A 145 4.12 -5.68 -9.10
C ALA A 145 4.40 -4.43 -9.97
N GLY A 146 3.44 -4.09 -10.83
CA GLY A 146 3.38 -2.84 -11.56
C GLY A 146 2.32 -1.89 -11.00
N GLU A 147 2.54 -0.59 -11.16
CA GLU A 147 1.61 0.46 -10.73
C GLU A 147 1.47 1.54 -11.81
N HIS A 148 0.25 2.03 -12.01
CA HIS A 148 -0.07 3.18 -12.85
C HIS A 148 -1.03 4.09 -12.10
N ASN A 149 -0.75 5.40 -12.15
CA ASN A 149 -1.54 6.43 -11.49
C ASN A 149 -2.26 7.25 -12.57
N GLU A 150 -3.57 7.20 -12.55
CA GLU A 150 -4.47 7.86 -13.49
C GLU A 150 -5.26 8.94 -12.76
N SER A 151 -5.32 10.15 -13.31
CA SER A 151 -6.11 11.23 -12.72
C SER A 151 -7.61 10.99 -12.91
N ILE A 152 -8.38 11.22 -11.84
CA ILE A 152 -9.83 11.31 -11.94
C ILE A 152 -10.17 12.68 -12.53
N LEU A 153 -10.86 12.67 -13.67
CA LEU A 153 -11.32 13.86 -14.36
C LEU A 153 -12.70 14.24 -13.84
N SER A 154 -13.05 15.52 -13.88
CA SER A 154 -14.41 15.97 -13.54
C SER A 154 -15.48 15.33 -14.43
N THR A 155 -15.12 14.97 -15.66
CA THR A 155 -15.99 14.27 -16.60
C THR A 155 -16.18 12.79 -16.29
N ASP A 156 -15.48 12.23 -15.30
CA ASP A 156 -15.62 10.83 -14.87
C ASP A 156 -16.71 10.64 -13.82
N ALA A 157 -17.21 11.72 -13.21
CA ALA A 157 -18.22 11.65 -12.17
C ALA A 157 -19.43 10.81 -12.63
N GLY A 158 -19.73 9.72 -11.90
CA GLY A 158 -20.85 8.83 -12.19
C GLY A 158 -20.61 7.86 -13.34
N LYS A 159 -19.42 7.88 -13.96
CA LYS A 159 -19.06 6.98 -15.05
C LYS A 159 -18.37 5.73 -14.53
N THR A 160 -18.48 4.69 -15.35
CA THR A 160 -17.70 3.46 -15.16
C THR A 160 -16.38 3.56 -15.92
N ILE A 161 -15.29 3.26 -15.22
CA ILE A 161 -13.95 3.17 -15.78
C ILE A 161 -13.48 1.72 -15.64
N TYR A 162 -12.89 1.18 -16.71
CA TYR A 162 -12.30 -0.15 -16.69
C TYR A 162 -10.79 -0.04 -16.86
N PHE A 163 -10.08 -0.87 -16.13
CA PHE A 163 -8.64 -1.06 -16.29
C PHE A 163 -8.38 -2.50 -16.65
N VAL A 164 -7.39 -2.72 -17.51
CA VAL A 164 -6.83 -4.03 -17.76
C VAL A 164 -5.33 -4.05 -17.56
N ALA A 165 -4.86 -5.12 -16.95
CA ALA A 165 -3.43 -5.45 -16.85
C ALA A 165 -3.22 -6.93 -17.22
N TYR A 166 -1.99 -7.29 -17.55
CA TYR A 166 -1.64 -8.67 -17.88
C TYR A 166 -0.58 -9.17 -16.90
N THR A 167 -0.90 -10.24 -16.17
CA THR A 167 0.03 -10.86 -15.22
C THR A 167 0.19 -12.36 -15.46
N CYS A 168 1.39 -12.85 -15.15
CA CYS A 168 1.79 -14.24 -15.19
C CYS A 168 2.25 -14.68 -13.80
N GLN A 169 1.87 -15.88 -13.38
CA GLN A 169 2.35 -16.50 -12.15
C GLN A 169 3.01 -17.85 -12.45
N TRP A 170 4.12 -18.17 -11.78
CA TRP A 170 4.76 -19.48 -11.90
C TRP A 170 4.11 -20.47 -10.93
N ILE A 171 3.25 -21.34 -11.46
CA ILE A 171 2.43 -22.28 -10.67
C ILE A 171 2.61 -23.68 -11.25
N ASN A 172 2.89 -24.66 -10.38
CA ASN A 172 3.06 -26.06 -10.76
C ASN A 172 4.06 -26.25 -11.93
N ASN A 173 5.22 -25.58 -11.85
CA ASN A 173 6.29 -25.62 -12.86
C ASN A 173 5.88 -25.11 -14.25
N ALA A 174 4.88 -24.22 -14.34
CA ALA A 174 4.48 -23.59 -15.58
C ALA A 174 4.04 -22.13 -15.37
N TRP A 175 4.22 -21.30 -16.40
CA TRP A 175 3.66 -19.95 -16.42
C TRP A 175 2.15 -20.02 -16.66
N LYS A 176 1.40 -19.41 -15.74
CA LYS A 176 -0.05 -19.23 -15.80
C LYS A 176 -0.33 -17.75 -15.98
N CYS A 177 -0.63 -17.37 -17.21
CA CYS A 177 -0.79 -15.98 -17.60
C CYS A 177 -2.24 -15.68 -17.96
N GLY A 178 -2.77 -14.55 -17.47
CA GLY A 178 -4.07 -14.07 -17.89
C GLY A 178 -5.20 -15.08 -17.67
N CYS A 179 -5.26 -15.67 -16.47
CA CYS A 179 -6.16 -16.76 -16.17
C CYS A 179 -7.56 -16.26 -15.80
N ARG A 180 -8.58 -16.77 -16.47
CA ARG A 180 -9.98 -16.57 -16.12
C ARG A 180 -10.41 -17.45 -14.94
N ASP A 181 -9.88 -18.66 -14.89
CA ASP A 181 -10.19 -19.69 -13.89
C ASP A 181 -8.94 -20.53 -13.55
N ALA A 182 -9.10 -21.48 -12.64
CA ALA A 182 -8.02 -22.35 -12.17
C ALA A 182 -7.56 -23.35 -13.23
N THR A 183 -8.30 -23.57 -14.31
CA THR A 183 -7.86 -24.42 -15.41
C THR A 183 -6.78 -23.70 -16.22
N CYS A 184 -7.00 -22.40 -16.50
CA CYS A 184 -6.08 -21.52 -17.21
C CYS A 184 -5.40 -22.19 -18.42
N ALA A 185 -6.22 -22.65 -19.35
CA ALA A 185 -5.80 -23.33 -20.57
C ALA A 185 -6.74 -22.95 -21.72
N GLY A 186 -6.25 -23.04 -22.96
CA GLY A 186 -7.05 -22.73 -24.15
C GLY A 186 -7.71 -21.35 -24.07
N SER A 187 -9.04 -21.31 -24.11
CA SER A 187 -9.85 -20.07 -24.07
C SER A 187 -9.94 -19.42 -22.69
N THR A 188 -9.39 -20.02 -21.63
CA THR A 188 -9.44 -19.47 -20.27
C THR A 188 -8.08 -18.94 -19.79
N GLY A 189 -7.05 -19.02 -20.64
CA GLY A 189 -5.73 -18.41 -20.41
C GLY A 189 -5.42 -17.31 -21.42
N ASN A 190 -4.33 -16.58 -21.18
CA ASN A 190 -3.85 -15.49 -22.02
C ASN A 190 -4.84 -14.34 -22.23
N LEU A 191 -5.72 -14.10 -21.25
CA LEU A 191 -6.67 -12.98 -21.27
C LEU A 191 -6.18 -11.84 -20.38
N TRP A 192 -6.63 -10.62 -20.66
CA TRP A 192 -6.33 -9.47 -19.84
C TRP A 192 -7.14 -9.48 -18.55
N GLN A 193 -6.51 -9.31 -17.39
CA GLN A 193 -7.21 -9.18 -16.11
C GLN A 193 -7.94 -7.85 -16.06
N LEU A 194 -9.27 -7.90 -15.92
CA LEU A 194 -10.14 -6.73 -15.95
C LEU A 194 -10.51 -6.30 -14.54
N GLN A 195 -10.49 -5.00 -14.30
CA GLN A 195 -10.98 -4.38 -13.08
C GLN A 195 -11.94 -3.22 -13.44
N LYS A 196 -12.99 -3.05 -12.64
CA LYS A 196 -14.03 -2.04 -12.82
C LYS A 196 -14.00 -1.07 -11.66
N VAL A 197 -14.12 0.22 -11.96
CA VAL A 197 -14.24 1.29 -10.98
C VAL A 197 -15.45 2.14 -11.37
N THR A 198 -16.38 2.33 -10.45
CA THR A 198 -17.37 3.41 -10.57
C THR A 198 -16.83 4.61 -9.82
N VAL A 199 -16.57 5.70 -10.53
CA VAL A 199 -16.20 6.95 -9.89
C VAL A 199 -17.47 7.49 -9.22
N PRO A 200 -17.50 7.68 -7.89
CA PRO A 200 -18.64 8.28 -7.23
C PRO A 200 -18.99 9.55 -7.99
N GLY A 201 -20.22 9.66 -8.50
CA GLY A 201 -20.70 10.91 -9.04
C GLY A 201 -20.52 11.95 -7.95
N GLY A 202 -19.61 12.91 -8.14
CA GLY A 202 -19.56 14.08 -7.26
C GLY A 202 -21.00 14.57 -7.18
N SER A 203 -21.58 14.59 -5.98
CA SER A 203 -23.02 14.62 -5.77
C SER A 203 -23.62 15.75 -6.61
N SER A 204 -24.14 15.45 -7.79
CA SER A 204 -24.83 16.40 -8.63
C SER A 204 -26.23 16.48 -8.05
N GLY A 205 -26.50 17.53 -7.29
CA GLY A 205 -27.70 17.69 -6.48
C GLY A 205 -27.44 17.85 -4.99
N CYS A 206 -26.29 18.39 -4.58
CA CYS A 206 -26.20 18.90 -3.23
C CYS A 206 -27.05 20.17 -3.13
N THR A 207 -27.86 20.25 -2.09
CA THR A 207 -28.53 21.47 -1.64
C THR A 207 -27.85 22.00 -0.37
N SER A 208 -26.92 21.21 0.19
CA SER A 208 -26.18 21.52 1.41
C SER A 208 -24.88 20.71 1.49
N ASP A 209 -23.92 21.21 2.27
CA ASP A 209 -22.60 20.60 2.48
C ASP A 209 -22.64 19.22 3.16
N THR A 210 -23.74 18.88 3.84
CA THR A 210 -23.93 17.55 4.47
C THR A 210 -24.09 16.43 3.45
N GLN A 211 -24.41 16.76 2.19
CA GLN A 211 -24.54 15.80 1.09
C GLN A 211 -23.22 15.59 0.32
N CYS A 212 -22.17 16.31 0.70
CA CYS A 212 -20.86 16.23 0.10
C CYS A 212 -19.94 15.31 0.92
N GLN A 213 -18.97 14.68 0.25
CA GLN A 213 -18.01 13.83 0.95
C GLN A 213 -17.10 14.66 1.86
N SER A 214 -16.32 14.02 2.73
CA SER A 214 -15.41 14.73 3.61
C SER A 214 -14.45 15.62 2.82
N MET A 215 -14.38 16.92 3.18
CA MET A 215 -13.59 17.98 2.52
C MET A 215 -14.15 18.56 1.21
N GLU A 216 -15.40 18.26 0.89
CA GLU A 216 -16.14 18.92 -0.19
C GLU A 216 -17.19 19.90 0.37
N VAL A 217 -17.43 20.98 -0.36
CA VAL A 217 -18.53 21.93 -0.10
C VAL A 217 -19.48 21.96 -1.28
N CYS A 218 -20.76 22.16 -0.97
CA CYS A 218 -21.78 22.30 -1.97
C CYS A 218 -21.69 23.70 -2.60
N THR A 219 -21.43 23.74 -3.90
CA THR A 219 -21.45 25.00 -4.65
C THR A 219 -22.88 25.47 -4.89
N SER A 220 -23.05 26.75 -5.21
CA SER A 220 -24.35 27.29 -5.66
C SER A 220 -24.88 26.63 -6.93
N ALA A 221 -24.03 25.94 -7.70
CA ALA A 221 -24.42 25.13 -8.84
C ALA A 221 -24.94 23.73 -8.44
N GLY A 222 -25.08 23.45 -7.14
CA GLY A 222 -25.57 22.16 -6.63
C GLY A 222 -24.59 21.01 -6.83
N THR A 223 -23.29 21.30 -6.94
CA THR A 223 -22.24 20.29 -7.09
C THR A 223 -21.28 20.34 -5.91
N CYS A 224 -20.91 19.17 -5.38
CA CYS A 224 -19.87 19.07 -4.37
C CYS A 224 -18.49 19.32 -5.00
N GLN A 225 -17.75 20.30 -4.49
CA GLN A 225 -16.40 20.61 -4.92
C GLN A 225 -15.44 20.51 -3.75
N GLN A 226 -14.25 19.95 -4.02
CA GLN A 226 -13.12 19.98 -3.10
C GLN A 226 -12.80 21.42 -2.71
N VAL A 227 -12.67 21.68 -1.40
CA VAL A 227 -12.27 22.99 -0.88
C VAL A 227 -10.79 23.22 -1.20
N GLN A 228 -10.49 23.97 -2.27
CA GLN A 228 -9.13 24.48 -2.51
C GLN A 228 -8.92 25.76 -1.70
N CYS A 229 -8.22 25.68 -0.56
CA CYS A 229 -7.84 26.88 0.19
C CYS A 229 -6.55 27.47 -0.42
N LYS A 230 -6.68 28.65 -1.06
CA LYS A 230 -5.56 29.40 -1.66
C LYS A 230 -4.86 30.29 -0.63
N ALA A 231 -5.55 30.66 0.43
CA ALA A 231 -5.03 31.31 1.63
C ALA A 231 -5.69 30.73 2.89
N THR A 232 -5.02 30.85 4.04
CA THR A 232 -5.56 30.44 5.36
C THR A 232 -6.87 31.17 5.73
N SER A 233 -7.14 32.33 5.12
CA SER A 233 -8.38 33.09 5.28
C SER A 233 -9.58 32.53 4.50
N ASP A 234 -9.35 31.70 3.47
CA ASP A 234 -10.41 31.22 2.57
C ASP A 234 -11.32 30.17 3.23
N CYS A 235 -10.83 29.53 4.29
CA CYS A 235 -11.52 28.47 5.01
C CYS A 235 -12.42 29.02 6.16
N THR A 236 -12.91 30.27 6.03
CA THR A 236 -13.76 30.89 7.06
C THR A 236 -15.24 30.55 6.85
N GLN A 237 -15.74 29.65 7.71
CA GLN A 237 -17.15 29.41 8.06
C GLN A 237 -18.15 29.31 6.90
N LYS A 238 -18.24 28.12 6.30
CA LYS A 238 -19.54 27.60 5.89
C LYS A 238 -19.79 26.28 6.63
N THR A 239 -20.97 26.17 7.24
CA THR A 239 -21.60 24.96 7.81
C THR A 239 -21.04 24.31 9.09
N GLY A 240 -20.49 25.09 10.03
CA GLY A 240 -20.30 24.60 11.41
C GLY A 240 -19.21 23.54 11.60
N LYS A 241 -18.51 23.15 10.53
CA LYS A 241 -17.25 22.38 10.57
C LYS A 241 -16.09 23.35 10.36
N ARG A 242 -15.14 23.40 11.30
CA ARG A 242 -13.92 24.19 11.15
C ARG A 242 -12.88 23.40 10.34
N ILE A 243 -12.79 23.72 9.06
CA ILE A 243 -11.72 23.22 8.20
C ILE A 243 -10.51 24.13 8.41
N VAL A 244 -9.36 23.57 8.81
CA VAL A 244 -8.12 24.33 9.00
C VAL A 244 -7.16 23.99 7.87
N CYS A 245 -6.65 25.01 7.17
CA CYS A 245 -5.60 24.81 6.17
C CYS A 245 -4.24 24.68 6.85
N LYS A 246 -3.45 23.71 6.42
CA LYS A 246 -2.01 23.69 6.65
C LYS A 246 -1.32 23.39 5.32
N PHE A 247 -0.41 24.25 4.89
CA PHE A 247 0.41 24.06 3.68
C PHE A 247 -0.41 23.74 2.41
N ASN A 248 -1.34 24.62 2.02
CA ASN A 248 -2.21 24.45 0.84
C ASN A 248 -3.12 23.19 0.84
N SER A 249 -3.27 22.54 1.99
CA SER A 249 -4.14 21.37 2.19
C SER A 249 -5.14 21.64 3.32
N CYS A 250 -6.40 21.26 3.12
CA CYS A 250 -7.48 21.38 4.09
C CYS A 250 -7.51 20.14 5.00
N TYR A 251 -7.55 20.36 6.32
CA TYR A 251 -7.74 19.30 7.31
C TYR A 251 -9.07 19.52 8.03
N ASN A 252 -9.82 18.44 8.26
CA ASN A 252 -10.92 18.44 9.22
C ASN A 252 -10.30 18.40 10.61
N THR A 253 -10.16 19.57 11.23
CA THR A 253 -9.88 19.63 12.66
C THR A 253 -11.21 19.84 13.37
N CYS A 254 -11.63 18.88 14.19
CA CYS A 254 -12.54 19.16 15.29
C CYS A 254 -11.79 20.05 16.30
N LEU A 255 -11.58 21.32 15.93
CA LEU A 255 -11.12 22.36 16.83
C LEU A 255 -12.37 22.99 17.42
N ASP A 256 -12.99 22.25 18.34
CA ASP A 256 -13.75 22.86 19.40
C ASP A 256 -12.78 23.80 20.13
N THR A 257 -12.93 25.09 19.84
CA THR A 257 -12.33 26.14 20.63
C THR A 257 -12.68 25.86 22.08
N PHE A 258 -11.66 25.58 22.89
CA PHE A 258 -11.74 25.45 24.34
C PHE A 258 -12.29 26.77 24.92
N THR A 259 -13.60 26.91 24.92
CA THR A 259 -14.35 27.64 25.93
C THR A 259 -15.16 26.54 26.60
N ARG A 260 -14.84 26.22 27.86
CA ARG A 260 -15.45 25.14 28.66
C ARG A 260 -16.88 24.81 28.19
N LYS A 261 -17.01 23.77 27.39
CA LYS A 261 -18.28 23.08 27.16
C LYS A 261 -17.97 21.59 27.12
N GLU A 262 -18.66 20.87 27.97
CA GLU A 262 -18.60 19.43 28.16
C GLU A 262 -18.86 18.73 26.81
N GLY A 263 -17.98 17.82 26.35
CA GLY A 263 -18.29 17.08 25.12
C GLY A 263 -17.19 16.30 24.37
N CYS A 264 -15.90 16.36 24.71
CA CYS A 264 -14.89 15.56 24.02
C CYS A 264 -14.63 14.24 24.77
N SER A 265 -14.85 13.10 24.11
CA SER A 265 -14.44 11.77 24.60
C SER A 265 -13.29 11.22 23.74
N CYS A 266 -12.14 10.93 24.34
CA CYS A 266 -11.12 10.07 23.73
C CYS A 266 -11.44 8.59 23.99
N SER A 267 -11.16 7.71 23.03
CA SER A 267 -11.54 6.28 23.09
C SER A 267 -10.62 5.44 23.96
N ASP A 268 -9.36 5.86 24.15
CA ASP A 268 -8.33 5.05 24.82
C ASP A 268 -7.57 5.84 25.89
N VAL A 269 -7.78 5.47 27.15
CA VAL A 269 -7.06 6.06 28.30
C VAL A 269 -5.56 5.80 28.16
N GLY A 270 -4.75 6.85 28.25
CA GLY A 270 -3.29 6.77 28.13
C GLY A 270 -2.71 6.95 26.72
N SER A 271 -3.52 7.11 25.67
CA SER A 271 -3.01 7.47 24.34
C SER A 271 -2.48 8.92 24.33
N ILE A 272 -1.22 9.11 23.92
CA ILE A 272 -0.59 10.43 23.77
C ILE A 272 -0.94 10.97 22.39
N SER A 273 -1.59 12.13 22.36
CA SER A 273 -1.82 12.88 21.11
C SER A 273 -0.90 14.09 21.10
N GLN A 274 -0.02 14.21 20.11
CA GLN A 274 0.77 15.43 19.91
C GLN A 274 -0.06 16.43 19.12
N CYS A 275 -0.46 17.52 19.77
CA CYS A 275 -1.09 18.65 19.11
C CYS A 275 -0.09 19.81 19.05
N SER A 276 0.24 20.25 17.84
CA SER A 276 1.02 21.48 17.62
C SER A 276 0.06 22.62 17.33
N VAL A 277 0.07 23.63 18.19
CA VAL A 277 -0.60 24.91 17.97
C VAL A 277 0.48 25.99 17.95
N GLY A 278 0.91 26.41 16.76
CA GLY A 278 2.01 27.36 16.60
C GLY A 278 3.37 26.78 17.03
N ALA A 279 4.26 27.63 17.55
CA ALA A 279 5.63 27.29 17.94
C ALA A 279 5.74 26.53 19.28
N VAL A 280 4.62 26.12 19.88
CA VAL A 280 4.60 25.43 21.16
C VAL A 280 4.07 24.02 20.94
N ASN A 281 4.89 23.02 21.26
CA ASN A 281 4.45 21.63 21.34
C ASN A 281 3.89 21.39 22.75
N SER A 282 2.65 20.93 22.83
CA SER A 282 2.04 20.52 24.10
C SER A 282 1.64 19.05 24.01
N THR A 283 2.03 18.27 25.01
CA THR A 283 1.64 16.86 25.12
C THR A 283 0.32 16.79 25.87
N LEU A 284 -0.70 16.17 25.26
CA LEU A 284 -1.98 15.89 25.91
C LEU A 284 -2.07 14.39 26.21
N ILE A 285 -2.50 14.04 27.42
CA ILE A 285 -2.76 12.65 27.84
C ILE A 285 -4.26 12.49 28.07
N CYS A 286 -4.84 11.43 27.52
CA CYS A 286 -6.22 11.04 27.81
C CYS A 286 -6.30 10.48 29.25
N GLY A 287 -6.94 11.22 30.15
CA GLY A 287 -7.14 10.82 31.55
C GLY A 287 -8.25 9.78 31.71
N SER A 288 -8.38 9.23 32.92
CA SER A 288 -9.30 8.13 33.28
C SER A 288 -10.80 8.41 33.06
N ASN A 289 -11.18 9.66 32.79
CA ASN A 289 -12.55 10.07 32.48
C ASN A 289 -12.78 10.39 30.99
N ASN A 290 -11.88 9.96 30.10
CA ASN A 290 -11.87 10.30 28.67
C ASN A 290 -11.74 11.81 28.39
N ILE A 291 -11.10 12.54 29.31
CA ILE A 291 -10.81 13.97 29.21
C ILE A 291 -9.32 14.14 28.94
N CYS A 292 -8.97 14.90 27.89
CA CYS A 292 -7.57 15.25 27.61
C CYS A 292 -7.06 16.29 28.61
N VAL A 293 -5.95 15.99 29.27
CA VAL A 293 -5.29 16.89 30.23
C VAL A 293 -3.93 17.29 29.67
N GLN A 294 -3.59 18.58 29.77
CA GLN A 294 -2.28 19.09 29.38
C GLN A 294 -1.23 18.59 30.38
N GLN A 295 -0.17 17.96 29.87
CA GLN A 295 0.96 17.53 30.67
C GLN A 295 1.90 18.70 30.97
#